data_AF-M6UPF7-F1
#
_entry.id   AF-M6UPF7-F1
#
_cell.length_a   1.000
_cell.length_b   1.000
_cell.length_c   1.000
_cell.angle_alpha   90.00
_cell.angle_beta   90.00
_cell.angle_gamma   90.00
#
_symmetry.space_group_name_H-M   'P 1'
#
loop_
_entity.id
_entity.type
_entity.pdbx_description
1 polymer ?
#
loop_
_entity_poly.entity_id
_entity_poly.type
_entity_poly.pdbx_seq_one_letter_code
_entity_poly.pdbx_strand_id
1 'polypeptide(L)' 'MAQSGDRSEGAFANIAYYYLNNGYLDEAIDWFRKAAAVNSERQRFWNFRIEDILREQKAAKVNKLQNNLNKEKIEKP' A
#
# COMPACT_ATOMS: atom_id res chain seq x y z
N MET A 1 -13.36 -33.03 -9.50
CA MET A 1 -11.99 -32.47 -9.46
C MET A 1 -12.11 -31.11 -8.79
N ALA A 2 -11.63 -30.97 -7.55
CA ALA A 2 -11.64 -29.67 -6.88
C ALA A 2 -10.54 -28.81 -7.51
N GLN A 3 -10.87 -27.62 -8.01
CA GLN A 3 -9.87 -26.66 -8.48
C GLN A 3 -9.02 -26.23 -7.29
N SER A 4 -7.87 -26.88 -7.17
CA SER A 4 -6.84 -26.56 -6.20
C SER A 4 -6.21 -25.22 -6.54
N GLY A 5 -6.43 -24.22 -5.69
CA GLY A 5 -5.37 -23.27 -5.34
C GLY A 5 -5.30 -21.93 -6.08
N ASP A 6 -6.04 -21.69 -7.16
CA ASP A 6 -6.01 -20.37 -7.80
C ASP A 6 -6.87 -19.36 -7.04
N ARG A 7 -6.22 -18.55 -6.20
CA ARG A 7 -6.84 -17.36 -5.61
C ARG A 7 -7.18 -16.39 -6.74
N SER A 8 -8.45 -16.01 -6.83
CA SER A 8 -8.91 -15.01 -7.79
C SER A 8 -8.35 -13.62 -7.46
N GLU A 9 -8.36 -12.71 -8.43
CA GLU A 9 -8.06 -11.28 -8.24
C GLU A 9 -8.77 -10.72 -6.99
N GLY A 10 -10.07 -11.03 -6.82
CA GLY A 10 -10.85 -10.58 -5.68
C GLY A 10 -10.37 -11.14 -4.34
N ALA A 11 -9.88 -12.38 -4.30
CA ALA A 11 -9.31 -12.96 -3.08
C ALA A 11 -8.00 -12.24 -2.68
N PHE A 12 -7.12 -11.95 -3.65
CA PHE A 12 -5.92 -11.17 -3.38
C PHE A 12 -6.25 -9.73 -2.94
N ALA A 13 -7.24 -9.10 -3.57
CA ALA A 13 -7.70 -7.77 -3.19
C ALA A 13 -8.26 -7.73 -1.76
N ASN A 14 -9.07 -8.72 -1.36
CA ASN A 14 -9.61 -8.79 0.00
C ASN A 14 -8.49 -8.89 1.06
N ILE A 15 -7.47 -9.70 0.80
CA ILE A 15 -6.30 -9.80 1.70
C ILE A 15 -5.55 -8.46 1.74
N ALA A 16 -5.35 -7.81 0.59
CA ALA A 16 -4.69 -6.51 0.52
C ALA A 16 -5.43 -5.45 1.34
N TYR A 17 -6.76 -5.39 1.24
CA TYR A 17 -7.59 -4.49 2.03
C TYR A 17 -7.56 -4.81 3.53
N TYR A 18 -7.49 -6.08 3.91
CA TYR A 18 -7.31 -6.47 5.31
C TYR A 18 -6.01 -5.89 5.88
N TYR A 19 -4.88 -6.06 5.20
CA TYR A 19 -3.61 -5.50 5.67
C TYR A 19 -3.60 -3.98 5.68
N LEU A 20 -4.14 -3.36 4.63
CA LEU A 20 -4.26 -1.91 4.53
C LEU A 20 -5.06 -1.31 5.70
N ASN A 21 -6.21 -1.88 6.04
CA ASN A 21 -7.07 -1.39 7.12
C ASN A 21 -6.42 -1.52 8.51
N ASN A 22 -5.44 -2.40 8.64
CA ASN A 22 -4.65 -2.57 9.87
C ASN A 22 -3.32 -1.78 9.84
N GLY A 23 -3.07 -0.99 8.79
CA GLY A 23 -1.86 -0.17 8.67
C GLY A 23 -0.61 -0.92 8.20
N TYR A 24 -0.74 -2.19 7.80
CA TYR A 24 0.34 -3.02 7.25
C TYR A 24 0.51 -2.73 5.76
N LEU A 25 1.09 -1.58 5.45
CA LEU A 25 1.08 -1.02 4.10
C LEU A 25 1.96 -1.80 3.11
N ASP A 26 3.07 -2.36 3.57
CA ASP A 26 3.98 -3.12 2.71
C ASP A 26 3.34 -4.45 2.29
N GLU A 27 2.73 -5.17 3.23
CA GLU A 27 1.96 -6.38 2.97
C GLU A 27 0.77 -6.08 2.05
N ALA A 28 0.05 -4.99 2.29
CA ALA A 28 -1.06 -4.57 1.43
C ALA A 28 -0.61 -4.37 -0.02
N ILE A 29 0.53 -3.71 -0.25
CA ILE A 29 1.10 -3.50 -1.59
C ILE A 29 1.41 -4.84 -2.27
N ASP A 30 2.04 -5.77 -1.56
CA ASP A 30 2.38 -7.08 -2.12
C ASP A 30 1.16 -7.91 -2.52
N TRP A 31 0.06 -7.81 -1.77
CA TRP A 31 -1.19 -8.46 -2.16
C TRP A 31 -1.90 -7.75 -3.30
N PHE A 32 -1.87 -6.41 -3.38
CA PHE A 32 -2.37 -5.69 -4.54
C PHE A 32 -1.58 -6.00 -5.81
N ARG A 33 -0.26 -6.23 -5.73
CA ARG A 33 0.56 -6.68 -6.87
C ARG A 33 0.10 -8.03 -7.39
N LYS A 34 -0.26 -8.96 -6.50
CA LYS A 34 -0.82 -10.26 -6.88
C LYS A 34 -2.18 -10.10 -7.56
N ALA A 35 -3.06 -9.23 -7.05
CA ALA A 35 -4.32 -8.92 -7.72
C ALA A 35 -4.10 -8.33 -9.13
N ALA A 36 -3.14 -7.41 -9.27
CA ALA A 36 -2.74 -6.81 -10.54
C ALA A 36 -2.22 -7.83 -11.57
N ALA A 37 -1.57 -8.90 -11.11
CA ALA A 37 -1.02 -9.94 -11.97
C ALA A 37 -2.09 -10.91 -12.52
N VAL A 38 -3.22 -11.08 -11.82
CA VAL A 38 -4.28 -12.03 -12.22
C VAL A 38 -5.20 -11.46 -13.29
N ASN A 39 -5.49 -10.15 -13.25
CA ASN A 39 -6.39 -9.51 -14.19
C ASN A 39 -5.71 -8.33 -14.89
N SER A 40 -5.32 -8.53 -16.15
CA SER A 40 -4.66 -7.51 -16.97
C SER A 40 -5.53 -6.28 -17.24
N GLU A 41 -6.86 -6.43 -17.35
CA GLU A 41 -7.78 -5.31 -17.55
C GLU A 41 -7.83 -4.39 -16.33
N ARG A 42 -7.67 -4.98 -15.13
CA ARG A 42 -7.67 -4.26 -13.85
C ARG A 42 -6.28 -4.00 -13.30
N GLN A 43 -5.23 -4.48 -13.96
CA GLN A 43 -3.84 -4.24 -13.54
C GLN A 43 -3.56 -2.75 -13.35
N ARG A 44 -4.02 -1.91 -14.28
CA ARG A 44 -3.85 -0.45 -14.17
C ARG A 44 -4.53 0.13 -12.93
N PHE A 45 -5.72 -0.36 -12.59
CA PHE A 45 -6.45 0.05 -11.40
C PHE A 45 -5.69 -0.32 -10.12
N TRP A 46 -5.21 -1.57 -10.01
CA TRP A 46 -4.44 -2.01 -8.86
C TRP A 46 -3.10 -1.29 -8.72
N ASN A 47 -2.40 -1.05 -9.84
CA ASN A 47 -1.18 -0.26 -9.85
C ASN A 47 -1.45 1.18 -9.37
N PHE A 48 -2.55 1.81 -9.82
CA PHE A 48 -2.93 3.13 -9.31
C PHE A 48 -3.17 3.11 -7.80
N ARG A 49 -3.80 2.05 -7.27
CA ARG A 49 -4.01 1.91 -5.82
C ARG A 49 -2.69 1.75 -5.05
N ILE A 50 -1.73 1.00 -5.58
CA ILE A 50 -0.39 0.85 -5.00
C ILE A 50 0.32 2.20 -4.95
N GLU A 51 0.31 2.95 -6.05
CA GLU A 51 0.93 4.28 -6.13
C GLU A 51 0.32 5.26 -5.13
N ASP A 52 -0.98 5.16 -4.89
CA ASP A 52 -1.68 5.99 -3.92
C ASP A 52 -1.19 5.74 -2.49
N ILE A 53 -1.07 4.48 -2.09
CA ILE A 53 -0.53 4.08 -0.78
C ILE A 53 0.92 4.58 -0.61
N LEU A 54 1.75 4.43 -1.65
CA LEU A 54 3.15 4.90 -1.63
C LEU A 54 3.24 6.43 -1.47
N ARG A 55 2.35 7.18 -2.12
CA ARG A 55 2.27 8.64 -1.97
C ARG A 55 1.90 9.04 -0.55
N GLU A 56 0.90 8.40 0.04
CA GLU A 56 0.49 8.65 1.43
C GLU A 56 1.63 8.38 2.42
N GLN A 57 2.35 7.25 2.27
CA GLN A 57 3.52 6.93 3.09
C GLN A 57 4.60 8.01 3.00
N LYS A 58 4.92 8.44 1.77
CA LYS A 58 5.95 9.45 1.54
C LYS A 58 5.54 10.79 2.15
N ALA A 59 4.29 11.21 1.97
CA ALA A 59 3.76 12.43 2.56
C ALA A 59 3.83 12.40 4.10
N ALA A 60 3.41 11.30 4.72
CA ALA A 60 3.50 11.11 6.16
C ALA A 60 4.95 11.18 6.67
N LYS A 61 5.90 10.58 5.93
CA LYS A 61 7.34 10.64 6.28
C LYS A 61 7.90 12.06 6.16
N VAL A 62 7.57 12.77 5.09
CA VAL A 62 8.01 14.17 4.87
C VAL A 62 7.48 15.08 5.97
N ASN A 63 6.20 14.97 6.32
CA ASN A 63 5.61 15.76 7.39
C ASN A 63 6.30 15.52 8.75
N LYS A 64 6.60 14.26 9.09
CA LYS A 64 7.35 13.92 10.32
C LYS A 64 8.75 14.54 10.32
N LEU A 65 9.46 14.48 9.20
CA LEU A 65 10.80 15.06 9.06
C LEU A 65 10.76 16.58 9.23
N GLN A 66 9.85 17.27 8.55
CA GLN A 66 9.71 18.73 8.67
C GLN A 66 9.39 19.17 10.09
N ASN A 67 8.50 18.45 10.77
CA ASN A 67 8.17 18.74 12.17
C ASN A 67 9.38 18.60 13.10
N ASN A 68 10.22 17.57 12.89
CA ASN A 68 11.42 17.38 13.68
C ASN A 68 12.47 18.47 13.42
N LEU A 69 12.72 18.83 12.15
CA LEU A 69 13.63 19.92 11.80
C LEU A 69 13.18 21.26 12.41
N ASN A 70 11.88 21.53 12.43
CA ASN A 70 11.35 22.77 13.01
C ASN A 70 11.60 22.83 14.53
N LYS A 71 11.48 21.71 15.25
CA LYS A 71 11.80 21.64 16.68
C LYS A 71 13.29 21.91 16.95
N GLU A 72 14.18 21.26 16.19
CA GLU A 72 15.64 21.47 16.35
C GLU A 72 16.07 22.91 16.06
N LYS A 73 15.37 23.64 15.18
CA LYS A 73 15.64 25.06 14.91
C LYS A 73 15.19 25.99 16.04
N ILE A 74 14.17 25.60 16.81
CA ILE A 74 13.64 26.40 17.92
C ILE A 74 14.45 26.16 19.20
N GLU A 75 15.02 24.95 19.36
CA GLU A 75 15.76 24.55 20.56
C GLU A 75 17.26 24.88 20.53
N LYS A 76 17.80 25.36 19.40
CA LYS A 76 19.18 25.87 19.33
C LYS A 76 19.16 27.39 19.60
N PRO A 77 19.84 27.86 20.68
CA PRO A 77 19.89 29.28 21.05
C PRO A 77 20.71 30.13 20.07
#